data_AF-A0A0G2QMX0-F1
#
_entry.id   AF-A0A0G2QMX0-F1
#
_cell.length_a   1.000
_cell.length_b   1.000
_cell.length_c   1.000
_cell.angle_alpha   90.00
_cell.angle_beta   90.00
_cell.angle_gamma   90.00
#
_symmetry.space_group_name_H-M   'P 1'
#
loop_
_entity.id
_entity.type
_entity.pdbx_description
1 polymer ?
#
loop_
_entity_poly.entity_id
_entity_poly.type
_entity_poly.pdbx_seq_one_letter_code
_entity_poly.pdbx_strand_id
1 'polypeptide(L)'
;ADKDNFLKAIGVASQVFNTLTEVIQGPCVGNQQTLAHSRLWDAVGGFLFLFAHMQDKLSKHSSQVDLLKELLNLQKDMVIMMLSMLEGNVVNGTIGKQMVDTLVESASNVEMILRFFNLFLRLKEVTSSPSFMELDMNKDGTVTPKEFKEKMEQQKNYTTEEINFLLMCCDCNHDGKIDYLEFTERFHNPAKEIGFNLAVLLTNLSEHMPNDPHLARFLETAGSVLNYFEPLLGRIEIMGSSKRIEQVYFEIKEENIDQWVGYEIVE
;
A
#
# COMPACT_ATOMS: atom_id res chain seq x y z
N ALA A 1 24.65 -0.54 -15.39
CA ALA A 1 25.32 -1.76 -14.88
C ALA A 1 24.76 -2.17 -13.52
N ASP A 2 25.04 -1.43 -12.44
CA ASP A 2 24.59 -1.84 -11.09
C ASP A 2 23.07 -1.72 -10.89
N LYS A 3 22.45 -0.63 -11.38
CA LYS A 3 20.98 -0.46 -11.38
C LYS A 3 20.29 -1.58 -12.16
N ASP A 4 20.79 -1.91 -13.35
CA ASP A 4 20.19 -2.95 -14.21
C ASP A 4 20.30 -4.35 -13.60
N ASN A 5 21.42 -4.64 -12.93
CA ASN A 5 21.58 -5.91 -12.21
C ASN A 5 20.65 -5.99 -11.00
N PHE A 6 20.45 -4.88 -10.30
CA PHE A 6 19.52 -4.83 -9.18
C PHE A 6 18.05 -5.00 -9.63
N LEU A 7 17.66 -4.36 -10.74
CA LEU A 7 16.33 -4.54 -11.35
C LEU A 7 16.08 -6.01 -11.76
N LYS A 8 17.09 -6.69 -12.30
CA LYS A 8 16.99 -8.13 -12.58
C LYS A 8 16.77 -8.95 -11.32
N ALA A 9 17.46 -8.63 -10.22
CA ALA A 9 17.29 -9.32 -8.95
C ALA A 9 15.88 -9.10 -8.36
N ILE A 10 15.33 -7.88 -8.48
CA ILE A 10 13.94 -7.59 -8.13
C ILE A 10 12.99 -8.50 -8.92
N GLY A 11 13.18 -8.61 -10.24
CA GLY A 11 12.34 -9.48 -11.08
C GLY A 11 12.38 -10.95 -10.64
N VAL A 12 13.54 -11.46 -10.22
CA VAL A 12 13.66 -12.82 -9.68
C VAL A 12 12.89 -12.96 -8.36
N ALA A 13 13.01 -12.00 -7.45
CA ALA A 13 12.30 -12.02 -6.17
C ALA A 13 10.77 -11.96 -6.36
N SER A 14 10.30 -11.10 -7.27
CA SER A 14 8.88 -10.99 -7.64
C SER A 14 8.34 -12.32 -8.15
N GLN A 15 9.07 -12.98 -9.06
CA GLN A 15 8.68 -14.31 -9.55
C GLN A 15 8.60 -15.35 -8.43
N VAL A 16 9.48 -15.29 -7.43
CA VAL A 16 9.43 -16.20 -6.28
C VAL A 16 8.17 -15.94 -5.44
N PHE A 17 7.83 -14.69 -5.13
CA PHE A 17 6.60 -14.38 -4.39
C PHE A 17 5.36 -14.82 -5.14
N ASN A 18 5.26 -14.54 -6.44
CA ASN A 18 4.14 -14.99 -7.27
C ASN A 18 4.02 -16.52 -7.28
N THR A 19 5.14 -17.24 -7.37
CA THR A 19 5.13 -18.71 -7.31
C THR A 19 4.67 -19.21 -5.94
N LEU A 20 5.10 -18.59 -4.84
CA LEU A 20 4.65 -18.96 -3.49
C LEU A 20 3.16 -18.70 -3.31
N THR A 21 2.64 -17.59 -3.83
CA THR A 21 1.20 -17.27 -3.84
C THR A 21 0.39 -18.38 -4.51
N GLU A 22 0.78 -18.82 -5.71
CA GLU A 22 0.10 -19.91 -6.43
C GLU A 22 0.15 -21.25 -5.68
N VAL A 23 1.18 -21.49 -4.87
CA VAL A 23 1.32 -22.72 -4.07
C VAL A 23 0.36 -22.76 -2.88
N ILE A 24 -0.08 -21.61 -2.38
CA ILE A 24 -0.92 -21.51 -1.16
C ILE A 24 -2.36 -21.09 -1.44
N GLN A 25 -2.63 -20.37 -2.54
CA GLN A 25 -3.96 -19.89 -2.91
C GLN A 25 -4.94 -21.05 -3.17
N GLY A 26 -6.23 -20.85 -2.85
CA GLY A 26 -7.23 -21.90 -2.96
C GLY A 26 -7.09 -22.88 -1.78
N PRO A 27 -7.30 -22.35 -0.57
CA PRO A 27 -6.48 -22.53 0.62
C PRO A 27 -5.88 -23.94 0.75
N CYS A 28 -4.56 -24.06 0.52
CA CYS A 28 -3.82 -25.29 0.77
C CYS A 28 -3.18 -25.27 2.17
N VAL A 29 -3.97 -25.66 3.19
CA VAL A 29 -3.55 -25.61 4.60
C VAL A 29 -2.21 -26.32 4.87
N GLY A 30 -1.95 -27.46 4.22
CA GLY A 30 -0.69 -28.18 4.37
C GLY A 30 0.52 -27.36 3.89
N ASN A 31 0.39 -26.68 2.75
CA ASN A 31 1.45 -25.82 2.20
C ASN A 31 1.65 -24.58 3.06
N GLN A 32 0.56 -23.92 3.47
CA GLN A 32 0.59 -22.78 4.38
C GLN A 32 1.32 -23.12 5.69
N GLN A 33 0.97 -24.25 6.33
CA GLN A 33 1.64 -24.69 7.56
C GLN A 33 3.11 -25.03 7.33
N THR A 34 3.46 -25.69 6.22
CA THR A 34 4.85 -26.01 5.89
C THR A 34 5.70 -24.74 5.75
N LEU A 35 5.15 -23.71 5.08
CA LEU A 35 5.81 -22.42 4.94
C LEU A 35 5.91 -21.66 6.26
N ALA A 36 4.86 -21.69 7.09
CA ALA A 36 4.82 -21.05 8.40
C ALA A 36 5.86 -21.61 9.39
N HIS A 37 6.23 -22.89 9.26
CA HIS A 37 7.29 -23.52 10.04
C HIS A 37 8.69 -23.41 9.40
N SER A 38 8.82 -22.70 8.27
CA SER A 38 10.09 -22.46 7.59
C SER A 38 10.72 -21.12 8.00
N ARG A 39 11.80 -20.71 7.33
CA ARG A 39 12.43 -19.39 7.52
C ARG A 39 11.75 -18.27 6.72
N LEU A 40 10.50 -18.45 6.30
CA LEU A 40 9.74 -17.45 5.55
C LEU A 40 9.65 -16.12 6.31
N TRP A 41 9.37 -16.17 7.61
CA TRP A 41 9.21 -14.98 8.46
C TRP A 41 10.51 -14.17 8.60
N ASP A 42 11.65 -14.85 8.69
CA ASP A 42 12.98 -14.19 8.67
C ASP A 42 13.19 -13.42 7.36
N ALA A 43 12.80 -14.02 6.23
CA ALA A 43 12.89 -13.38 4.93
C ALA A 43 11.95 -12.18 4.81
N VAL A 44 10.69 -12.32 5.25
CA VAL A 44 9.70 -11.22 5.26
C VAL A 44 10.22 -10.04 6.09
N GLY A 45 10.74 -10.27 7.30
CA GLY A 45 11.34 -9.21 8.11
C GLY A 45 12.51 -8.51 7.41
N GLY A 46 13.37 -9.27 6.71
CA GLY A 46 14.45 -8.74 5.89
C GLY A 46 13.97 -7.86 4.72
N PHE A 47 12.88 -8.26 4.05
CA PHE A 47 12.28 -7.46 2.98
C PHE A 47 11.60 -6.20 3.51
N LEU A 48 10.94 -6.24 4.67
CA LEU A 48 10.39 -5.04 5.31
C LEU A 48 11.50 -4.01 5.61
N PHE A 49 12.65 -4.46 6.12
CA PHE A 49 13.82 -3.60 6.30
C PHE A 49 14.31 -3.02 4.96
N LEU A 50 14.44 -3.86 3.92
CA LEU A 50 14.87 -3.43 2.59
C LEU A 50 13.93 -2.37 2.02
N PHE A 51 12.62 -2.61 2.04
CA PHE A 51 11.62 -1.69 1.51
C PHE A 51 11.66 -0.34 2.24
N ALA A 52 11.63 -0.34 3.58
CA ALA A 52 11.65 0.88 4.37
C ALA A 52 12.85 1.77 4.04
N HIS A 53 14.07 1.21 4.05
CA HIS A 53 15.28 1.99 3.85
C HIS A 53 15.55 2.33 2.39
N MET A 54 15.18 1.46 1.45
CA MET A 54 15.31 1.78 0.03
C MET A 54 14.30 2.83 -0.40
N GLN A 55 13.05 2.78 0.07
CA GLN A 55 12.06 3.80 -0.22
C GLN A 55 12.51 5.17 0.29
N ASP A 56 12.95 5.28 1.54
CA ASP A 56 13.49 6.53 2.10
C ASP A 56 14.72 7.07 1.33
N LYS A 57 15.57 6.18 0.81
CA LYS A 57 16.76 6.59 0.04
C LYS A 57 16.41 6.99 -1.40
N LEU A 58 15.57 6.20 -2.06
CA LEU A 58 15.17 6.44 -3.45
C LEU A 58 14.25 7.66 -3.56
N SER A 59 13.47 7.95 -2.51
CA SER A 59 12.63 9.14 -2.39
C SER A 59 13.42 10.44 -2.20
N LYS A 60 14.74 10.43 -2.36
CA LYS A 60 15.58 11.64 -2.29
C LYS A 60 16.18 11.99 -3.65
N HIS A 61 15.95 11.17 -4.69
CA HIS A 61 16.58 11.31 -5.99
C HIS A 61 15.60 11.01 -7.13
N SER A 62 15.22 12.03 -7.91
CA SER A 62 14.31 11.89 -9.07
C SER A 62 14.81 10.94 -10.16
N SER A 63 16.14 10.77 -10.31
CA SER A 63 16.72 9.84 -11.29
C SER A 63 16.49 8.35 -10.98
N GLN A 64 15.92 8.03 -9.82
CA GLN A 64 15.71 6.66 -9.36
C GLN A 64 14.24 6.24 -9.31
N VAL A 65 13.34 7.05 -9.86
CA VAL A 65 11.89 6.78 -9.82
C VAL A 65 11.53 5.42 -10.42
N ASP A 66 12.17 4.99 -11.52
CA ASP A 66 11.88 3.69 -12.13
C ASP A 66 12.25 2.52 -11.20
N LEU A 67 13.34 2.66 -10.46
CA LEU A 67 13.74 1.64 -9.48
C LEU A 67 12.78 1.63 -8.28
N LEU A 68 12.33 2.81 -7.85
CA LEU A 68 11.32 2.93 -6.80
C LEU A 68 10.00 2.25 -7.22
N LYS A 69 9.57 2.43 -8.48
CA LYS A 69 8.39 1.75 -9.03
C LYS A 69 8.52 0.23 -8.99
N GLU A 70 9.66 -0.33 -9.43
CA GLU A 70 9.88 -1.78 -9.38
C GLU A 70 9.95 -2.31 -7.95
N LEU A 71 10.48 -1.52 -7.01
CA LEU A 71 10.48 -1.87 -5.59
C LEU A 71 9.06 -1.91 -5.00
N LEU A 72 8.21 -0.96 -5.40
CA LEU A 72 6.79 -0.94 -5.01
C LEU A 72 6.03 -2.15 -5.57
N ASN A 73 6.26 -2.51 -6.83
CA ASN A 73 5.69 -3.72 -7.42
C ASN A 73 6.12 -4.98 -6.64
N LEU A 74 7.40 -5.11 -6.30
CA LEU A 74 7.88 -6.23 -5.50
C LEU A 74 7.24 -6.27 -4.10
N GLN A 75 7.06 -5.12 -3.46
CA GLN A 75 6.39 -5.03 -2.18
C GLN A 75 4.92 -5.46 -2.30
N LYS A 76 4.24 -5.09 -3.39
CA LYS A 76 2.88 -5.55 -3.67
C LYS A 76 2.81 -7.07 -3.70
N ASP A 77 3.68 -7.71 -4.48
CA ASP A 77 3.70 -9.16 -4.63
C ASP A 77 3.93 -9.86 -3.28
N MET A 78 4.81 -9.30 -2.44
CA MET A 78 5.03 -9.82 -1.09
C MET A 78 3.78 -9.70 -0.20
N VAL A 79 3.09 -8.54 -0.21
CA VAL A 79 1.88 -8.34 0.59
C VAL A 79 0.74 -9.25 0.12
N ILE A 80 0.59 -9.47 -1.19
CA ILE A 80 -0.39 -10.42 -1.74
C ILE A 80 -0.07 -11.84 -1.27
N MET A 81 1.19 -12.26 -1.31
CA MET A 81 1.62 -13.57 -0.80
C MET A 81 1.32 -13.73 0.71
N MET A 82 1.50 -12.66 1.51
CA MET A 82 1.10 -12.65 2.92
C MET A 82 -0.42 -12.73 3.10
N LEU A 83 -1.22 -12.05 2.28
CA LEU A 83 -2.68 -12.17 2.32
C LEU A 83 -3.14 -13.60 1.99
N SER A 84 -2.55 -14.23 1.00
CA SER A 84 -2.85 -15.64 0.65
C SER A 84 -2.43 -16.62 1.76
N MET A 85 -1.43 -16.29 2.58
CA MET A 85 -1.11 -17.06 3.79
C MET A 85 -2.21 -17.00 4.86
N LEU A 86 -3.06 -15.95 4.85
CA LEU A 86 -4.19 -15.79 5.75
C LEU A 86 -5.53 -16.28 5.16
N GLU A 87 -5.53 -16.87 3.97
CA GLU A 87 -6.74 -17.46 3.40
C GLU A 87 -7.22 -18.64 4.25
N GLY A 88 -8.45 -18.57 4.76
CA GLY A 88 -9.00 -19.55 5.70
C GLY A 88 -8.40 -19.48 7.11
N ASN A 89 -7.83 -18.33 7.49
CA ASN A 89 -7.30 -18.11 8.83
C ASN A 89 -8.38 -18.33 9.91
N VAL A 90 -7.95 -18.80 11.07
CA VAL A 90 -8.83 -19.06 12.21
C VAL A 90 -8.44 -18.15 13.37
N VAL A 91 -9.42 -17.83 14.23
CA VAL A 91 -9.19 -16.98 15.40
C VAL A 91 -8.10 -17.61 16.29
N ASN A 92 -7.10 -16.81 16.65
CA ASN A 92 -5.90 -17.24 17.39
C ASN A 92 -5.07 -18.34 16.68
N GLY A 93 -5.10 -18.38 15.34
CA GLY A 93 -4.29 -19.31 14.55
C GLY A 93 -2.79 -19.01 14.60
N THR A 94 -1.97 -20.06 14.46
CA THR A 94 -0.50 -19.97 14.49
C THR A 94 0.06 -19.03 13.41
N ILE A 95 -0.48 -19.10 12.19
CA ILE A 95 -0.01 -18.25 11.06
C ILE A 95 -0.28 -16.78 11.36
N GLY A 96 -1.51 -16.45 11.79
CA GLY A 96 -1.86 -15.10 12.21
C GLY A 96 -0.94 -14.60 13.32
N LYS A 97 -0.64 -15.45 14.32
CA LYS A 97 0.28 -15.10 15.41
C LYS A 97 1.70 -14.80 14.93
N GLN A 98 2.28 -15.67 14.12
CA GLN A 98 3.63 -15.48 13.58
C GLN A 98 3.72 -14.23 12.69
N MET A 99 2.66 -13.94 11.93
CA MET A 99 2.60 -12.72 11.12
C MET A 99 2.54 -11.46 11.98
N VAL A 100 1.71 -11.45 13.03
CA VAL A 100 1.67 -10.36 14.02
C VAL A 100 3.04 -10.17 14.65
N ASP A 101 3.67 -11.24 15.11
CA ASP A 101 4.99 -11.18 15.76
C ASP A 101 6.03 -10.58 14.79
N THR A 102 6.05 -11.01 13.52
CA THR A 102 6.95 -10.47 12.49
C THR A 102 6.72 -8.98 12.22
N LEU A 103 5.46 -8.54 12.12
CA LEU A 103 5.10 -7.14 11.89
C LEU A 103 5.46 -6.26 13.08
N VAL A 104 5.22 -6.74 14.30
CA VAL A 104 5.54 -6.03 15.55
C VAL A 104 7.06 -5.93 15.74
N GLU A 105 7.82 -6.98 15.46
CA GLU A 105 9.29 -6.96 15.48
C GLU A 105 9.86 -5.96 14.45
N SER A 106 9.19 -5.83 13.31
CA SER A 106 9.57 -4.90 12.23
C SER A 106 8.83 -3.55 12.30
N ALA A 107 8.25 -3.17 13.44
CA ALA A 107 7.31 -2.06 13.53
C ALA A 107 7.89 -0.72 13.02
N SER A 108 9.15 -0.42 13.31
CA SER A 108 9.81 0.81 12.81
C SER A 108 9.91 0.85 11.28
N ASN A 109 10.17 -0.30 10.67
CA ASN A 109 10.27 -0.40 9.20
C ASN A 109 8.90 -0.26 8.57
N VAL A 110 7.87 -0.91 9.15
CA VAL A 110 6.50 -0.77 8.67
C VAL A 110 5.99 0.66 8.84
N GLU A 111 6.33 1.34 9.93
CA GLU A 111 5.99 2.75 10.12
C GLU A 111 6.60 3.65 9.02
N MET A 112 7.86 3.43 8.64
CA MET A 112 8.49 4.15 7.53
C MET A 112 7.76 3.91 6.21
N ILE A 113 7.39 2.66 5.92
CA ILE A 113 6.62 2.27 4.73
C ILE A 113 5.25 2.96 4.72
N LEU A 114 4.52 2.94 5.84
CA LEU A 114 3.20 3.56 5.95
C LEU A 114 3.26 5.08 5.80
N ARG A 115 4.28 5.74 6.37
CA ARG A 115 4.52 7.17 6.16
C ARG A 115 4.77 7.48 4.68
N PHE A 116 5.55 6.64 4.00
CA PHE A 116 5.80 6.78 2.57
C PHE A 116 4.50 6.67 1.75
N PHE A 117 3.61 5.72 2.06
CA PHE A 117 2.31 5.65 1.37
C PHE A 117 1.41 6.85 1.65
N ASN A 118 1.34 7.29 2.92
CA ASN A 118 0.55 8.46 3.30
C ASN A 118 0.90 9.71 2.48
N LEU A 119 2.18 9.87 2.11
CA LEU A 119 2.62 10.96 1.24
C LEU A 119 1.84 11.02 -0.09
N PHE A 120 1.67 9.86 -0.75
CA PHE A 120 1.01 9.75 -2.05
C PHE A 120 -0.50 9.57 -1.95
N LEU A 121 -1.03 9.00 -0.86
CA LEU A 121 -2.48 8.88 -0.67
C LEU A 121 -3.12 10.25 -0.51
N ARG A 122 -2.52 11.12 0.31
CA ARG A 122 -2.97 12.51 0.52
C ARG A 122 -2.87 13.38 -0.73
N LEU A 123 -2.02 12.99 -1.68
CA LEU A 123 -1.79 13.78 -2.88
C LEU A 123 -3.06 13.92 -3.70
N LYS A 124 -3.81 12.81 -3.86
CA LYS A 124 -5.08 12.82 -4.60
C LYS A 124 -6.08 13.80 -3.98
N GLU A 125 -6.14 13.87 -2.65
CA GLU A 125 -7.00 14.82 -1.94
C GLU A 125 -6.60 16.27 -2.27
N VAL A 126 -5.30 16.56 -2.40
CA VAL A 126 -4.81 17.89 -2.78
C VAL A 126 -5.15 18.20 -4.23
N THR A 127 -4.78 17.31 -5.16
CA THR A 127 -4.93 17.53 -6.60
C THR A 127 -6.38 17.56 -7.05
N SER A 128 -7.28 16.89 -6.31
CA SER A 128 -8.73 16.93 -6.57
C SER A 128 -9.45 18.05 -5.82
N SER A 129 -8.76 18.84 -5.00
CA SER A 129 -9.40 19.92 -4.25
C SER A 129 -9.84 21.07 -5.18
N PRO A 130 -10.97 21.74 -4.90
CA PRO A 130 -11.44 22.86 -5.73
C PRO A 130 -10.39 23.96 -5.90
N SER A 131 -9.64 24.25 -4.84
CA SER A 131 -8.61 25.28 -4.84
C SER A 131 -7.38 24.91 -5.69
N PHE A 132 -7.11 23.62 -5.89
CA PHE A 132 -6.07 23.15 -6.80
C PHE A 132 -6.58 23.15 -8.25
N MET A 133 -7.82 22.71 -8.46
CA MET A 133 -8.46 22.71 -9.79
C MET A 133 -8.60 24.11 -10.41
N GLU A 134 -8.63 25.16 -9.60
CA GLU A 134 -8.59 26.56 -10.07
C GLU A 134 -7.26 26.95 -10.76
N LEU A 135 -6.17 26.21 -10.50
CA LEU A 135 -4.88 26.45 -11.16
C LEU A 135 -4.89 26.01 -12.63
N ASP A 136 -5.58 24.90 -12.93
CA ASP A 136 -5.68 24.33 -14.27
C ASP A 136 -6.98 24.81 -14.95
N MET A 137 -7.02 26.10 -15.31
CA MET A 137 -8.20 26.72 -15.95
C MET A 137 -8.54 26.09 -17.30
N ASN A 138 -7.52 25.62 -18.04
CA ASN A 138 -7.67 24.99 -19.35
C ASN A 138 -7.94 23.47 -19.25
N LYS A 139 -7.89 22.90 -18.05
CA LYS A 139 -8.14 21.48 -17.76
C LYS A 139 -7.23 20.55 -18.58
N ASP A 140 -5.99 20.97 -18.80
CA ASP A 140 -5.01 20.19 -19.56
C ASP A 140 -4.21 19.21 -18.69
N GLY A 141 -4.45 19.19 -17.38
CA GLY A 141 -3.78 18.31 -16.42
C GLY A 141 -2.40 18.81 -16.00
N THR A 142 -2.03 20.05 -16.35
CA THR A 142 -0.71 20.60 -16.05
C THR A 142 -0.76 21.87 -15.20
N VAL A 143 0.20 22.01 -14.28
CA VAL A 143 0.40 23.22 -13.46
C VAL A 143 1.88 23.59 -13.42
N THR A 144 2.23 24.83 -13.06
CA THR A 144 3.65 25.18 -12.89
C THR A 144 4.18 24.67 -11.54
N PRO A 145 5.50 24.35 -11.45
CA PRO A 145 6.12 23.96 -10.18
C PRO A 145 5.92 24.97 -9.05
N LYS A 146 5.87 26.26 -9.39
CA LYS A 146 5.65 27.33 -8.42
C LYS A 146 4.23 27.28 -7.85
N GLU A 147 3.22 27.16 -8.70
CA GLU A 147 1.82 27.07 -8.28
C GLU A 147 1.55 25.81 -7.46
N PHE A 148 2.12 24.67 -7.88
CA PHE A 148 2.04 23.42 -7.14
C PHE A 148 2.61 23.57 -5.73
N LYS A 149 3.82 24.14 -5.62
CA LYS A 149 4.48 24.39 -4.34
C LYS A 149 3.64 25.29 -3.42
N GLU A 150 3.15 26.41 -3.94
CA GLU A 150 2.37 27.37 -3.17
C GLU A 150 1.07 26.75 -2.63
N LYS A 151 0.36 25.93 -3.43
CA LYS A 151 -0.85 25.23 -2.96
C LYS A 151 -0.55 24.16 -1.92
N MET A 152 0.50 23.38 -2.11
CA MET A 152 0.90 22.35 -1.15
C MET A 152 1.30 22.95 0.20
N GLU A 153 2.02 24.08 0.19
CA GLU A 153 2.38 24.83 1.41
C GLU A 153 1.14 25.43 2.10
N GLN A 154 0.14 25.90 1.34
CA GLN A 154 -1.11 26.43 1.88
C GLN A 154 -1.96 25.37 2.60
N GLN A 155 -1.98 24.14 2.11
CA GLN A 155 -2.75 23.05 2.71
C GLN A 155 -2.16 22.53 4.03
N LYS A 156 -0.87 22.80 4.31
CA LYS A 156 -0.16 22.39 5.55
C LYS A 156 -0.19 20.88 5.85
N ASN A 157 -0.45 20.06 4.83
CA ASN A 157 -0.47 18.60 4.94
C ASN A 157 0.89 17.94 4.68
N TYR A 158 1.87 18.72 4.22
CA TYR A 158 3.21 18.28 3.83
C TYR A 158 4.30 19.17 4.43
N THR A 159 5.44 18.57 4.70
CA THR A 159 6.69 19.27 5.04
C THR A 159 7.36 19.83 3.78
N THR A 160 8.25 20.81 3.95
CA THR A 160 8.99 21.41 2.83
C THR A 160 9.82 20.37 2.06
N GLU A 161 10.40 19.41 2.78
CA GLU A 161 11.18 18.30 2.21
C GLU A 161 10.31 17.39 1.34
N GLU A 162 9.12 17.05 1.82
CA GLU A 162 8.13 16.24 1.09
C GLU A 162 7.66 16.97 -0.18
N ILE A 163 7.34 18.26 -0.09
CA ILE A 163 6.93 19.06 -1.26
C ILE A 163 8.04 19.10 -2.31
N ASN A 164 9.29 19.33 -1.89
CA ASN A 164 10.43 19.32 -2.81
C ASN A 164 10.61 17.94 -3.47
N PHE A 165 10.44 16.85 -2.72
CA PHE A 165 10.51 15.51 -3.29
C PHE A 165 9.41 15.26 -4.33
N LEU A 166 8.16 15.65 -4.03
CA LEU A 166 7.04 15.52 -4.98
C LEU A 166 7.32 16.33 -6.26
N LEU A 167 7.78 17.58 -6.13
CA LEU A 167 8.19 18.42 -7.27
C LEU A 167 9.28 17.77 -8.12
N MET A 168 10.29 17.16 -7.48
CA MET A 168 11.36 16.45 -8.18
C MET A 168 10.86 15.21 -8.93
N CYS A 169 9.80 14.55 -8.46
CA CYS A 169 9.18 13.42 -9.16
C CYS A 169 8.37 13.88 -10.39
N CYS A 170 7.77 15.07 -10.32
CA CYS A 170 6.92 15.61 -11.38
C CYS A 170 7.71 16.26 -12.52
N ASP A 171 8.75 17.05 -12.21
CA ASP A 171 9.53 17.79 -13.21
C ASP A 171 10.71 16.96 -13.76
N CYS A 172 10.42 15.76 -14.30
CA CYS A 172 11.45 14.84 -14.79
C CYS A 172 12.16 15.34 -16.07
N ASN A 173 11.52 16.22 -16.85
CA ASN A 173 12.02 16.70 -18.14
C ASN A 173 12.45 18.18 -18.12
N HIS A 174 12.30 18.88 -16.98
CA HIS A 174 12.63 20.30 -16.83
C HIS A 174 11.94 21.21 -17.86
N ASP A 175 10.76 20.82 -18.34
CA ASP A 175 9.99 21.63 -19.29
C ASP A 175 9.20 22.76 -18.60
N GLY A 176 9.28 22.82 -17.27
CA GLY A 176 8.63 23.83 -16.45
C GLY A 176 7.14 23.57 -16.21
N LYS A 177 6.66 22.36 -16.50
CA LYS A 177 5.30 21.91 -16.25
C LYS A 177 5.27 20.67 -15.37
N ILE A 178 4.23 20.56 -14.55
CA ILE A 178 3.93 19.40 -13.75
C ILE A 178 2.65 18.78 -14.28
N ASP A 179 2.77 17.60 -14.89
CA ASP A 179 1.62 16.76 -15.19
C ASP A 179 1.21 16.03 -13.90
N TYR A 180 0.22 16.59 -13.21
CA TYR A 180 -0.25 16.01 -11.95
C TYR A 180 -1.13 14.77 -12.16
N LEU A 181 -1.63 14.55 -13.39
CA LEU A 181 -2.36 13.34 -13.76
C LEU A 181 -1.41 12.15 -13.94
N GLU A 182 -0.34 12.32 -14.72
CA GLU A 182 0.73 11.31 -14.84
C GLU A 182 1.31 10.97 -13.46
N PHE A 183 1.52 11.99 -12.63
CA PHE A 183 2.03 11.80 -11.28
C PHE A 183 1.11 10.96 -10.39
N THR A 184 -0.21 11.19 -10.47
CA THR A 184 -1.23 10.38 -9.79
C THR A 184 -1.18 8.94 -10.28
N GLU A 185 -1.12 8.72 -11.59
CA GLU A 185 -1.03 7.35 -12.13
C GLU A 185 0.25 6.63 -11.74
N ARG A 186 1.38 7.34 -11.72
CA ARG A 186 2.70 6.76 -11.52
C ARG A 186 2.98 6.42 -10.05
N PHE A 187 2.46 7.19 -9.10
CA PHE A 187 2.78 7.01 -7.68
C PHE A 187 1.56 6.81 -6.78
N HIS A 188 0.47 7.55 -7.00
CA HIS A 188 -0.72 7.38 -6.18
C HIS A 188 -1.35 6.00 -6.42
N ASN A 189 -1.52 5.55 -7.67
CA ASN A 189 -2.14 4.25 -7.93
C ASN A 189 -1.38 3.07 -7.31
N PRO A 190 -0.04 2.93 -7.46
CA PRO A 190 0.71 1.89 -6.76
C PRO A 190 0.63 2.00 -5.23
N ALA A 191 0.72 3.22 -4.68
CA ALA A 191 0.59 3.44 -3.25
C ALA A 191 -0.81 3.08 -2.74
N LYS A 192 -1.86 3.36 -3.53
CA LYS A 192 -3.25 3.01 -3.24
C LYS A 192 -3.43 1.50 -3.20
N GLU A 193 -2.96 0.79 -4.23
CA GLU A 193 -3.08 -0.67 -4.33
C GLU A 193 -2.36 -1.37 -3.17
N ILE A 194 -1.11 -0.99 -2.87
CA ILE A 194 -0.35 -1.60 -1.76
C ILE A 194 -0.94 -1.19 -0.42
N GLY A 195 -1.31 0.08 -0.26
CA GLY A 195 -1.94 0.60 0.95
C GLY A 195 -3.25 -0.13 1.27
N PHE A 196 -4.08 -0.39 0.25
CA PHE A 196 -5.31 -1.17 0.42
C PHE A 196 -5.01 -2.61 0.86
N ASN A 197 -4.07 -3.29 0.20
CA ASN A 197 -3.69 -4.65 0.57
C ASN A 197 -3.13 -4.73 2.01
N LEU A 198 -2.36 -3.73 2.44
CA LEU A 198 -1.92 -3.62 3.83
C LEU A 198 -3.09 -3.36 4.79
N ALA A 199 -4.04 -2.50 4.43
CA ALA A 199 -5.23 -2.26 5.24
C ALA A 199 -6.07 -3.55 5.40
N VAL A 200 -6.25 -4.33 4.34
CA VAL A 200 -6.89 -5.65 4.38
C VAL A 200 -6.13 -6.59 5.31
N LEU A 201 -4.80 -6.67 5.16
CA LEU A 201 -3.95 -7.54 5.97
C LEU A 201 -4.10 -7.23 7.47
N LEU A 202 -3.98 -5.96 7.83
CA LEU A 202 -4.06 -5.49 9.22
C LEU A 202 -5.47 -5.66 9.79
N THR A 203 -6.51 -5.40 9.00
CA THR A 203 -7.90 -5.62 9.40
C THR A 203 -8.16 -7.11 9.66
N ASN A 204 -7.74 -7.97 8.73
CA ASN A 204 -7.89 -9.42 8.88
C ASN A 204 -7.19 -9.93 10.15
N LEU A 205 -5.94 -9.51 10.39
CA LEU A 205 -5.21 -9.86 11.61
C LEU A 205 -5.93 -9.35 12.87
N SER A 206 -6.46 -8.13 12.85
CA SER A 206 -7.16 -7.54 14.01
C SER A 206 -8.42 -8.32 14.39
N GLU A 207 -9.16 -8.81 13.40
CA GLU A 207 -10.39 -9.58 13.60
C GLU A 207 -10.10 -11.02 14.05
N HIS A 208 -8.98 -11.60 13.61
CA HIS A 208 -8.59 -12.97 13.96
C HIS A 208 -7.68 -13.05 15.20
N MET A 209 -7.08 -11.95 15.64
CA MET A 209 -6.21 -11.85 16.83
C MET A 209 -6.68 -10.74 17.80
N PRO A 210 -7.96 -10.72 18.23
CA PRO A 210 -8.58 -9.55 18.87
C PRO A 210 -8.02 -9.21 20.26
N ASN A 211 -7.36 -10.17 20.92
CA ASN A 211 -6.85 -10.02 22.29
C ASN A 211 -5.33 -9.76 22.35
N ASP A 212 -4.66 -9.50 21.22
CA ASP A 212 -3.23 -9.23 21.21
C ASP A 212 -2.95 -7.72 21.44
N PRO A 213 -2.41 -7.32 22.60
CA PRO A 213 -2.17 -5.92 22.91
C PRO A 213 -1.03 -5.31 22.07
N HIS A 214 -0.10 -6.13 21.57
CA HIS A 214 0.97 -5.66 20.71
C HIS A 214 0.43 -5.29 19.34
N LEU A 215 -0.48 -6.11 18.80
CA LEU A 215 -1.21 -5.80 17.58
C LEU A 215 -2.05 -4.53 17.74
N ALA A 216 -2.81 -4.41 18.82
CA ALA A 216 -3.63 -3.21 19.07
C ALA A 216 -2.79 -1.92 19.03
N ARG A 217 -1.65 -1.89 19.73
CA ARG A 217 -0.74 -0.74 19.72
C ARG A 217 -0.13 -0.49 18.34
N PHE A 218 0.17 -1.56 17.60
CA PHE A 218 0.70 -1.44 16.25
C PHE A 218 -0.32 -0.84 15.27
N LEU A 219 -1.60 -1.21 15.39
CA LEU A 219 -2.69 -0.67 14.56
C LEU A 219 -2.89 0.84 14.78
N GLU A 220 -2.60 1.37 15.97
CA GLU A 220 -2.61 2.83 16.20
C GLU A 220 -1.62 3.56 15.27
N THR A 221 -0.46 2.97 15.00
CA THR A 221 0.54 3.52 14.07
C THR A 221 0.05 3.49 12.62
N ALA A 222 -0.80 2.51 12.28
CA ALA A 222 -1.40 2.38 10.95
C ALA A 222 -2.74 3.12 10.80
N GLY A 223 -3.20 3.84 11.84
CA GLY A 223 -4.55 4.41 11.89
C GLY A 223 -4.90 5.32 10.72
N SER A 224 -3.97 6.14 10.21
CA SER A 224 -4.26 7.02 9.06
C SER A 224 -4.57 6.23 7.79
N VAL A 225 -3.82 5.15 7.54
CA VAL A 225 -4.00 4.28 6.36
C VAL A 225 -5.28 3.47 6.52
N LEU A 226 -5.53 2.91 7.71
CA LEU A 226 -6.76 2.19 8.00
C LEU A 226 -8.01 3.05 7.81
N ASN A 227 -8.00 4.28 8.33
CA ASN A 227 -9.12 5.22 8.17
C ASN A 227 -9.32 5.66 6.72
N TYR A 228 -8.24 5.81 5.95
CA TYR A 228 -8.32 6.16 4.53
C TYR A 228 -9.03 5.06 3.72
N PHE A 229 -8.71 3.79 3.99
CA PHE A 229 -9.26 2.66 3.24
C PHE A 229 -10.55 2.07 3.83
N GLU A 230 -10.94 2.44 5.04
CA GLU A 230 -12.19 1.99 5.68
C GLU A 230 -13.43 2.10 4.75
N PRO A 231 -13.72 3.23 4.10
CA PRO A 231 -14.89 3.33 3.20
C PRO A 231 -14.75 2.49 1.93
N LEU A 232 -13.52 2.12 1.55
CA LEU A 232 -13.23 1.33 0.35
C LEU A 232 -13.16 -0.17 0.63
N LEU A 233 -13.21 -0.58 1.90
CA LEU A 233 -13.04 -1.96 2.33
C LEU A 233 -14.39 -2.67 2.46
N GLY A 234 -14.72 -3.48 1.46
CA GLY A 234 -15.86 -4.40 1.50
C GLY A 234 -15.55 -5.65 2.33
N ARG A 235 -16.55 -6.12 3.08
CA ARG A 235 -16.49 -7.36 3.88
C ARG A 235 -17.75 -8.17 3.63
N ILE A 236 -17.59 -9.45 3.30
CA ILE A 236 -18.68 -10.42 3.22
C ILE A 236 -18.29 -11.72 3.92
N GLU A 237 -19.30 -12.43 4.42
CA GLU A 237 -19.15 -13.77 4.97
C GLU A 237 -19.71 -14.79 3.98
N ILE A 238 -18.92 -15.81 3.67
CA ILE A 238 -19.32 -16.91 2.79
C ILE A 238 -19.10 -18.24 3.49
N MET A 239 -19.86 -19.26 3.08
CA MET A 239 -19.61 -20.62 3.53
C MET A 239 -18.52 -21.24 2.67
N GLY A 240 -17.34 -21.46 3.26
CA GLY A 240 -16.21 -22.09 2.59
C GLY A 240 -16.40 -23.58 2.33
N SER A 241 -15.53 -24.15 1.50
CA SER A 241 -15.52 -25.58 1.17
C SER A 241 -15.36 -26.49 2.41
N SER A 242 -14.75 -25.95 3.47
CA SER A 242 -14.57 -26.59 4.78
C SER A 242 -15.84 -26.58 5.66
N LYS A 243 -16.98 -26.09 5.15
CA LYS A 243 -18.24 -25.85 5.89
C LYS A 243 -18.09 -24.90 7.08
N ARG A 244 -17.07 -24.04 7.04
CA ARG A 244 -16.86 -22.95 8.00
C ARG A 244 -17.18 -21.64 7.33
N ILE A 245 -17.57 -20.67 8.15
CA ILE A 245 -17.74 -19.28 7.69
C ILE A 245 -16.34 -18.74 7.44
N GLU A 246 -16.13 -18.19 6.24
CA GLU A 246 -14.91 -17.54 5.81
C GLU A 246 -15.25 -16.09 5.45
N GLN A 247 -14.41 -15.16 5.88
CA GLN A 247 -14.58 -13.75 5.60
C GLN A 247 -13.74 -13.37 4.38
N VAL A 248 -14.38 -12.69 3.42
CA VAL A 248 -13.75 -12.20 2.20
C VAL A 248 -13.74 -10.69 2.22
N TYR A 249 -12.57 -10.13 1.94
CA TYR A 249 -12.34 -8.69 1.83
C TYR A 249 -12.12 -8.33 0.36
N PHE A 250 -12.66 -7.19 -0.07
CA PHE A 250 -12.53 -6.72 -1.44
C PHE A 250 -12.57 -5.20 -1.50
N GLU A 251 -11.98 -4.62 -2.55
CA GLU A 251 -12.03 -3.18 -2.79
C GLU A 251 -13.39 -2.80 -3.38
N ILE A 252 -14.05 -1.81 -2.77
CA ILE A 252 -15.21 -1.13 -3.32
C ILE A 252 -14.70 0.09 -4.09
N LYS A 253 -15.06 0.18 -5.37
CA LYS A 253 -14.70 1.33 -6.21
C LYS A 253 -15.43 2.59 -5.73
N GLU A 254 -14.71 3.71 -5.64
CA GLU A 254 -15.26 5.04 -5.29
C GLU A 254 -16.50 5.38 -6.14
N GLU A 255 -16.42 5.16 -7.46
CA GLU A 255 -17.53 5.39 -8.41
C GLU A 255 -18.81 4.64 -8.03
N ASN A 256 -18.67 3.40 -7.52
CA ASN A 256 -19.81 2.58 -7.11
C ASN A 256 -20.43 3.11 -5.81
N ILE A 257 -19.62 3.67 -4.90
CA ILE A 257 -20.10 4.27 -3.65
C ILE A 257 -20.88 5.54 -3.97
N ASP A 258 -20.32 6.42 -4.79
CA ASP A 258 -20.95 7.67 -5.20
C ASP A 258 -22.26 7.40 -5.95
N GLN A 259 -22.25 6.39 -6.83
CA GLN A 259 -23.47 5.93 -7.48
C GLN A 259 -24.48 5.41 -6.45
N TRP A 260 -24.07 4.55 -5.51
CA TRP A 260 -25.00 3.98 -4.52
C TRP A 260 -25.64 5.04 -3.62
N VAL A 261 -24.86 6.04 -3.19
CA VAL A 261 -25.34 7.14 -2.32
C VAL A 261 -26.14 8.19 -3.10
N GLY A 262 -25.79 8.43 -4.37
CA GLY A 262 -26.44 9.43 -5.22
C GLY A 262 -27.81 9.01 -5.76
N TYR A 263 -28.10 7.71 -5.81
CA TYR A 263 -29.44 7.22 -6.07
C TYR A 263 -30.20 7.07 -4.74
N GLU A 264 -31.45 7.53 -4.69
CA GLU A 264 -32.47 7.11 -3.71
C GLU A 264 -32.81 5.60 -3.87
N ILE A 265 -31.82 4.72 -4.05
CA ILE A 265 -31.99 3.25 -3.91
C ILE A 265 -32.15 2.87 -2.43
N VAL A 266 -32.07 3.85 -1.53
CA VAL A 266 -32.27 3.72 -0.08
C VAL A 266 -33.76 3.76 0.32
N GLU A 267 -34.70 3.83 -0.64
CA GLU A 267 -36.13 3.55 -0.41
C GLU A 267 -36.54 2.09 -0.70
#